data_AF-X1UIV4-F1
#
_entry.id   AF-X1UIV4-F1
#
_cell.length_a   1.000
_cell.length_b   1.000
_cell.length_c   1.000
_cell.angle_alpha   90.00
_cell.angle_beta   90.00
_cell.angle_gamma   90.00
#
_symmetry.space_group_name_H-M   'P 1'
#
loop_
_entity.id
_entity.type
_entity.pdbx_description
1 polymer ?
#
loop_
_entity_poly.entity_id
_entity_poly.type
_entity_poly.pdbx_seq_one_letter_code
_entity_poly.pdbx_strand_id
1 'polypeptide(L)' 'AERGLKDCQAWIFKYDRQHSRLSIEARNAETGNRSFSQLAHRLANE' A
#
# COMPACT_ATOMS: atom_id res chain seq x y z
N ALA A 1 18.39 4.88 8.36
CA ALA A 1 17.74 4.31 7.17
C ALA A 1 16.24 4.68 7.09
N GLU A 2 15.46 4.54 8.16
CA GLU A 2 14.00 4.79 8.13
C GLU A 2 13.55 6.20 7.70
N ARG A 3 14.27 7.26 8.04
CA ARG A 3 13.87 8.63 7.64
C ARG A 3 13.89 8.81 6.12
N GLY A 4 14.94 8.36 5.45
CA GLY A 4 15.06 8.46 4.00
C GLY A 4 13.96 7.69 3.26
N LEU A 5 13.56 6.51 3.77
CA LEU A 5 12.47 5.74 3.18
C LEU A 5 11.11 6.44 3.34
N LYS A 6 10.83 7.02 4.51
CA LYS A 6 9.61 7.80 4.76
C LYS A 6 9.54 9.05 3.87
N ASP A 7 10.68 9.72 3.68
CA ASP A 7 10.77 10.89 2.81
C ASP A 7 10.55 10.54 1.34
N CYS A 8 11.12 9.42 0.85
CA CYS A 8 10.84 8.91 -0.49
C CYS A 8 9.37 8.54 -0.68
N GLN A 9 8.76 7.88 0.30
CA GLN A 9 7.35 7.49 0.24
C GLN A 9 6.42 8.71 0.19
N ALA A 10 6.68 9.72 1.02
CA ALA A 10 5.94 10.98 1.00
C ALA A 10 6.06 11.71 -0.35
N TRP A 11 7.25 11.68 -0.96
CA TRP A 11 7.46 12.25 -2.30
C TRP A 11 6.65 11.53 -3.38
N ILE A 12 6.65 10.19 -3.36
CA ILE A 12 5.86 9.37 -4.30
C ILE A 12 4.37 9.69 -4.16
N PHE A 13 3.84 9.76 -2.94
CA PHE A 13 2.44 10.08 -2.70
C PHE A 13 2.06 11.49 -3.14
N LYS A 14 2.96 12.47 -2.92
CA LYS A 14 2.75 13.84 -3.39
C LYS A 14 2.69 13.90 -4.92
N TYR A 15 3.60 13.21 -5.60
CA TYR A 15 3.63 13.14 -7.05
C TYR A 15 2.39 12.44 -7.62
N ASP A 16 2.03 11.29 -7.05
CA ASP A 16 0.86 10.51 -7.43
C ASP A 16 -0.43 11.32 -7.32
N ARG A 17 -0.62 12.03 -6.20
CA ARG A 17 -1.79 12.91 -5.99
C ARG A 17 -1.93 14.00 -7.06
N GLN A 18 -0.82 14.48 -7.62
CA GLN A 18 -0.81 15.56 -8.61
C GLN A 18 -0.86 15.06 -10.05
N HIS A 19 -0.37 13.85 -10.33
CA HIS A 19 -0.10 13.39 -11.70
C HIS A 19 -0.73 12.05 -12.07
N SER A 20 -1.21 11.26 -11.12
CA SER A 20 -1.70 9.91 -11.36
C SER A 20 -3.22 9.83 -11.22
N ARG A 21 -3.86 9.08 -12.14
CA ARG A 21 -5.28 8.71 -12.05
C ARG A 21 -5.51 7.46 -11.18
N LEU A 22 -4.43 6.72 -10.87
CA LEU A 22 -4.47 5.44 -10.17
C LEU A 22 -3.75 5.64 -8.84
N SER A 23 -4.49 6.13 -7.84
CA SER A 23 -3.97 6.38 -6.50
C SER A 23 -3.12 5.20 -5.99
N ILE A 24 -1.81 5.42 -5.84
CA ILE A 24 -0.85 4.41 -5.38
C ILE A 24 -1.18 4.00 -3.94
N GLU A 25 -1.70 4.93 -3.14
CA GLU A 25 -2.26 4.64 -1.81
C GLU A 25 -3.41 3.63 -1.90
N ALA A 26 -4.38 3.84 -2.80
CA ALA A 26 -5.49 2.91 -3.00
C ALA A 26 -4.99 1.53 -3.47
N ARG A 27 -4.03 1.48 -4.40
CA ARG A 27 -3.44 0.22 -4.88
C ARG A 27 -2.71 -0.55 -3.75
N ASN A 28 -2.01 0.17 -2.89
CA ASN A 28 -1.33 -0.41 -1.73
C ASN A 28 -2.34 -0.95 -0.72
N ALA A 29 -3.43 -0.21 -0.46
CA ALA A 29 -4.51 -0.65 0.41
C ALA A 29 -5.20 -1.92 -0.13
N GLU A 30 -5.52 -1.98 -1.43
CA GLU A 30 -6.08 -3.18 -2.07
C GLU A 30 -5.15 -4.39 -1.95
N THR A 31 -3.84 -4.19 -2.16
CA THR A 31 -2.84 -5.25 -2.04
C THR A 31 -2.73 -5.76 -0.60
N GLY A 32 -2.74 -4.85 0.37
CA GLY A 32 -2.78 -5.18 1.80
C GLY A 32 -4.03 -5.97 2.16
N ASN A 33 -5.20 -5.51 1.74
CA ASN A 33 -6.48 -6.18 1.97
C ASN A 33 -6.50 -7.60 1.37
N ARG A 34 -6.00 -7.78 0.14
CA ARG A 34 -5.91 -9.11 -0.49
C ARG A 34 -5.03 -10.06 0.32
N SER A 35 -3.86 -9.57 0.77
CA SER A 35 -2.93 -10.35 1.58
C SER A 35 -3.55 -10.73 2.93
N PHE A 36 -4.23 -9.78 3.58
CA PHE A 36 -4.95 -10.03 4.83
C PHE A 36 -6.07 -11.06 4.65
N SER A 37 -6.90 -10.93 3.60
CA SER A 37 -7.97 -11.89 3.30
C SER A 37 -7.43 -13.31 3.06
N GLN A 38 -6.29 -13.45 2.36
CA GLN A 38 -5.64 -14.75 2.16
C GLN A 38 -5.15 -15.35 3.48
N LEU A 39 -4.57 -14.53 4.35
CA LEU A 39 -4.12 -14.97 5.67
C LEU A 39 -5.31 -15.41 6.54
N ALA A 40 -6.37 -14.59 6.60
CA ALA A 40 -7.59 -14.90 7.34
C ALA A 40 -8.24 -16.19 6.83
N HIS A 41 -8.27 -16.40 5.51
CA HIS A 41 -8.81 -17.64 4.92
C HIS A 41 -7.99 -18.88 5.27
N ARG A 42 -6.65 -18.76 5.37
CA ARG A 42 -5.81 -19.86 5.83
C ARG A 42 -6.10 -20.19 7.30
N LEU A 43 -6.06 -19.18 8.16
CA LEU A 43 -6.29 -19.33 9.60
C LEU A 43 -7.68 -19.86 9.94
N ALA A 44 -8.70 -19.52 9.14
CA ALA A 44 -10.07 -19.98 9.36
C ALA A 44 -10.32 -21.43 8.91
N ASN A 45 -9.41 -22.00 8.12
CA ASN A 45 -9.49 -23.37 7.60
C ASN A 45 -8.42 -24.30 8.22
N GLU A 46 -7.70 -23.83 9.24
CA GLU A 46 -6.90 -24.64 10.16
C GLU A 46 -7.77 -25.17 11.31
#